data_AF-A0A1X9MB71-F1
#
_entry.id   AF-A0A1X9MB71-F1
#
_cell.length_a   1.000
_cell.length_b   1.000
_cell.length_c   1.000
_cell.angle_alpha   90.00
_cell.angle_beta   90.00
_cell.angle_gamma   90.00
#
_symmetry.space_group_name_H-M   'P 1'
#
loop_
_entity.id
_entity.type
_entity.pdbx_description
1 polymer ?
#
loop_
_entity_poly.entity_id
_entity_poly.type
_entity_poly.pdbx_seq_one_letter_code
_entity_poly.pdbx_strand_id
1 'polypeptide(L)'
;MPVLVTAQQGLNEPRYPSLPGIMKAKKKPLETLDLDDLDLEEEDVEGKTKTVEVFLPAEKQAGKILEGEINAQVQELVSLLKTEAKVI
;
A
#
# COMPACT_ATOMS: atom_id res chain seq x y z
N MET A 1 -8.10 -18.88 -22.64
CA MET A 1 -7.01 -19.12 -21.67
C MET A 1 -7.45 -18.59 -20.32
N PRO A 2 -7.65 -19.44 -19.30
CA PRO A 2 -7.79 -18.97 -17.93
C PRO A 2 -6.41 -18.58 -17.38
N VAL A 3 -6.28 -17.36 -16.87
CA VAL A 3 -5.05 -16.86 -16.25
C VAL A 3 -5.39 -16.09 -14.99
N LEU A 4 -4.48 -16.12 -14.02
CA LEU A 4 -4.55 -15.34 -12.79
C LEU A 4 -3.55 -14.18 -12.87
N VAL A 5 -4.00 -12.98 -12.57
CA VAL A 5 -3.20 -11.75 -12.60
C VAL A 5 -3.50 -10.90 -11.38
N THR A 6 -2.45 -10.39 -10.74
CA THR A 6 -2.54 -9.41 -9.67
C THR A 6 -2.44 -7.99 -10.25
N ALA A 7 -3.37 -7.10 -9.91
CA ALA A 7 -3.32 -5.70 -10.34
C ALA A 7 -2.55 -4.84 -9.31
N GLN A 8 -1.58 -4.06 -9.78
CA GLN A 8 -0.83 -3.13 -8.95
C GLN A 8 -1.47 -1.73 -8.97
N GLN A 9 -1.31 -0.98 -7.87
CA GLN A 9 -1.68 0.43 -7.83
C GLN A 9 -0.96 1.22 -8.93
N GLY A 10 -1.69 2.03 -9.68
CA GLY A 10 -1.16 2.81 -10.82
C GLY A 10 -1.30 2.13 -12.17
N LEU A 11 -1.85 0.91 -12.24
CA LEU A 11 -2.15 0.24 -13.50
C LEU A 11 -3.14 1.04 -14.38
N ASN A 12 -4.06 1.77 -13.75
CA ASN A 12 -5.02 2.67 -14.39
C ASN A 12 -5.55 3.71 -13.39
N GLU A 13 -6.32 4.67 -13.90
CA GLU A 13 -7.09 5.62 -13.10
C GLU A 13 -8.51 5.08 -12.86
N PRO A 14 -8.90 4.73 -11.62
CA PRO A 14 -10.24 4.26 -11.34
C PRO A 14 -11.28 5.34 -11.67
N ARG A 15 -12.27 4.98 -12.51
CA ARG A 15 -13.34 5.91 -12.88
C ARG A 15 -14.23 6.26 -11.67
N TYR A 16 -14.77 7.47 -11.66
CA TYR A 16 -15.84 7.81 -10.74
C TYR A 16 -17.14 7.04 -11.07
N PRO A 17 -17.85 6.53 -10.05
CA PRO A 17 -19.14 5.89 -10.26
C PRO A 17 -20.20 6.93 -10.62
N SER A 18 -21.09 6.60 -11.54
CA SER A 18 -22.25 7.44 -11.86
C SER A 18 -23.36 7.25 -10.83
N LEU A 19 -24.23 8.26 -10.64
CA LEU A 19 -25.39 8.16 -9.75
C LEU A 19 -26.28 6.94 -10.06
N PRO A 20 -26.62 6.63 -11.34
CA PRO A 20 -27.36 5.41 -11.65
C PRO A 20 -26.59 4.13 -11.27
N GLY A 21 -25.26 4.14 -11.41
CA GLY A 21 -24.40 3.01 -11.03
C GLY A 21 -24.42 2.75 -9.53
N ILE A 22 -24.32 3.81 -8.72
CA ILE A 22 -24.42 3.74 -7.25
C ILE A 22 -25.78 3.18 -6.84
N MET A 23 -26.87 3.69 -7.42
CA MET A 23 -28.22 3.24 -7.08
C MET A 23 -28.47 1.77 -7.46
N LYS A 24 -27.90 1.29 -8.58
CA LYS A 24 -27.96 -0.13 -8.96
C LYS A 24 -27.15 -0.99 -8.00
N ALA A 25 -25.91 -0.60 -7.68
CA ALA A 25 -25.05 -1.34 -6.76
C ALA A 25 -25.70 -1.48 -5.37
N LYS A 26 -26.28 -0.40 -4.84
CA LYS A 26 -27.00 -0.42 -3.54
C LYS A 26 -28.18 -1.40 -3.52
N LYS A 27 -28.85 -1.63 -4.65
CA LYS A 27 -30.01 -2.52 -4.75
C LYS A 27 -29.64 -3.98 -5.02
N LYS A 28 -28.41 -4.26 -5.46
CA LYS A 28 -27.98 -5.64 -5.70
C LYS A 28 -27.89 -6.38 -4.37
N PRO A 29 -28.46 -7.59 -4.25
CA PRO A 29 -28.25 -8.40 -3.06
C PRO A 29 -26.74 -8.70 -2.95
N LEU A 30 -26.23 -8.59 -1.73
CA LEU A 30 -24.89 -9.05 -1.40
C LEU A 30 -25.03 -10.48 -0.88
N GLU A 31 -24.51 -11.42 -1.65
CA GLU A 31 -24.45 -12.81 -1.24
C GLU A 31 -23.30 -12.96 -0.24
N THR A 32 -23.64 -13.48 0.93
CA THR A 32 -22.68 -13.87 1.96
C THR A 32 -22.62 -15.38 1.95
N LEU A 33 -21.42 -15.93 1.77
CA LEU A 33 -21.17 -17.36 1.77
C LEU A 33 -20.47 -17.73 3.07
N ASP A 34 -20.90 -18.84 3.66
CA ASP A 34 -20.23 -19.49 4.78
C ASP A 34 -19.29 -20.61 4.26
N LEU A 35 -18.48 -21.19 5.14
CA LEU A 35 -17.55 -22.28 4.75
C LEU A 35 -18.29 -23.50 4.21
N ASP A 36 -19.44 -23.82 4.81
CA ASP A 36 -20.31 -24.94 4.41
C ASP A 36 -20.84 -24.77 2.96
N ASP A 37 -20.99 -23.53 2.48
CA ASP A 37 -21.43 -23.27 1.10
C ASP A 37 -20.33 -23.57 0.06
N LEU A 38 -19.09 -23.74 0.51
CA LEU A 38 -17.89 -23.95 -0.31
C LEU A 38 -17.24 -25.32 -0.09
N ASP A 39 -17.88 -26.21 0.70
CA ASP A 39 -17.34 -27.51 1.10
C ASP A 39 -15.94 -27.39 1.76
N LEU A 40 -15.73 -26.36 2.60
CA LEU A 40 -14.47 -26.11 3.31
C LEU A 40 -14.59 -26.40 4.80
N GLU A 41 -13.54 -26.95 5.39
CA GLU A 41 -13.44 -27.19 6.84
C GLU A 41 -12.62 -26.09 7.55
N GLU A 42 -12.71 -26.00 8.88
CA GLU A 42 -11.95 -25.00 9.65
C GLU A 42 -10.43 -25.15 9.48
N GLU A 43 -9.95 -26.38 9.27
CA GLU A 43 -8.53 -26.68 9.05
C GLU A 43 -8.01 -26.18 7.69
N ASP A 44 -8.87 -26.09 6.66
CA ASP A 44 -8.48 -25.61 5.33
C ASP A 44 -8.11 -24.12 5.31
N VAL A 45 -8.68 -23.35 6.24
CA VAL A 45 -8.50 -21.90 6.33
C VAL A 45 -7.55 -21.49 7.45
N GLU A 46 -6.90 -22.44 8.12
CA GLU A 46 -5.97 -22.14 9.21
C GLU A 46 -4.71 -21.40 8.71
N GLY A 47 -4.33 -20.35 9.45
CA GLY A 47 -3.15 -19.56 9.15
C GLY A 47 -1.86 -20.38 9.31
N LYS A 48 -1.06 -20.48 8.25
CA LYS A 48 0.24 -21.19 8.29
C LYS A 48 1.34 -20.46 9.08
N THR A 49 1.07 -19.24 9.54
CA THR A 49 2.02 -18.39 10.27
C THR A 49 1.35 -17.79 11.49
N LYS A 50 2.16 -17.48 12.51
CA LYS A 50 1.71 -16.86 13.75
C LYS A 50 2.42 -15.52 13.94
N THR A 51 1.65 -14.47 14.19
CA THR A 51 2.18 -13.17 14.61
C THR A 51 2.74 -13.31 16.03
N VAL A 52 4.05 -13.12 16.19
CA VAL A 52 4.74 -13.24 17.47
C VAL A 52 4.74 -11.91 18.23
N GLU A 53 5.02 -10.81 17.53
CA GLU A 53 5.14 -9.49 18.13
C GLU A 53 4.83 -8.40 17.09
N VAL A 54 4.33 -7.25 17.54
CA VAL A 54 4.12 -6.04 16.74
C VAL A 54 4.69 -4.86 17.53
N PHE A 55 5.62 -4.13 16.93
CA PHE A 55 6.25 -2.95 17.54
C PHE A 55 6.31 -1.79 16.54
N LEU A 56 6.39 -0.57 17.06
CA LEU A 56 6.54 0.63 16.24
C LEU A 56 7.99 0.74 15.74
N PRO A 57 8.22 1.26 14.51
CA PRO A 57 9.56 1.54 14.05
C PRO A 57 10.21 2.61 14.94
N ALA A 58 11.55 2.65 14.94
CA ALA A 58 12.30 3.69 15.64
C ALA A 58 11.91 5.09 15.14
N GLU A 59 11.94 6.08 16.04
CA GLU A 59 11.67 7.47 15.69
C GLU A 59 12.64 7.98 14.63
N LYS A 60 12.15 8.84 13.72
CA LYS A 60 13.00 9.46 12.72
C LYS A 60 13.99 10.41 13.39
N GLN A 61 15.25 10.37 12.96
CA GLN A 61 16.24 11.37 13.36
C GLN A 61 15.84 12.75 12.85
N ALA A 62 16.22 13.79 13.58
CA ALA A 62 16.02 15.16 13.14
C ALA A 62 16.71 15.41 11.79
N GLY A 63 16.05 16.14 10.90
CA GLY A 63 16.66 16.57 9.63
C GLY A 63 17.73 17.63 9.82
N LYS A 64 18.58 17.81 8.81
CA LYS A 64 19.60 18.86 8.78
C LYS A 64 19.08 20.09 8.03
N ILE A 65 19.16 21.27 8.64
CA ILE A 65 18.90 22.55 7.98
C ILE A 65 20.22 23.02 7.36
N LEU A 66 20.21 23.36 6.08
CA LEU A 66 21.37 23.92 5.39
C LEU A 66 21.32 25.44 5.48
N GLU A 67 22.44 26.07 5.82
CA GLU A 67 22.54 27.52 5.99
C GLU A 67 23.38 28.16 4.88
N GLY A 68 23.25 29.47 4.70
CA GLY A 68 24.03 30.25 3.72
C GLY A 68 23.31 30.53 2.40
N GLU A 69 24.09 30.93 1.39
CA GLU A 69 23.59 31.31 0.07
C GLU A 69 23.06 30.09 -0.72
N ILE A 70 22.05 30.31 -1.56
CA ILE A 70 21.34 29.26 -2.30
C ILE A 70 22.30 28.34 -3.07
N ASN A 71 23.31 28.90 -3.74
CA ASN A 71 24.27 28.10 -4.51
C ASN A 71 25.10 27.15 -3.64
N ALA A 72 25.48 27.57 -2.43
CA ALA A 72 26.21 26.74 -1.49
C ALA A 72 25.31 25.63 -0.91
N GLN A 73 24.07 25.97 -0.56
CA GLN A 73 23.08 25.00 -0.10
C GLN A 73 22.81 23.90 -1.14
N VAL A 74 22.70 24.26 -2.43
CA VAL A 74 22.50 23.26 -3.50
C VAL A 74 23.70 22.33 -3.63
N GLN A 75 24.92 22.85 -3.58
CA GLN A 75 26.13 22.01 -3.62
C GLN A 75 26.21 21.08 -2.41
N GLU A 76 25.93 21.59 -1.22
CA GLU A 76 25.92 20.79 0.00
C GLU A 76 24.82 19.72 -0.05
N LEU A 77 23.60 20.06 -0.47
CA LEU A 77 22.48 19.13 -0.60
C LEU A 77 22.84 17.97 -1.54
N VAL A 78 23.36 18.28 -2.73
CA VAL A 78 23.75 17.24 -3.70
C VAL A 78 24.86 16.35 -3.15
N SER A 79 25.83 16.93 -2.42
CA SER A 79 26.89 16.16 -1.76
C SER A 79 26.30 15.19 -0.72
N LEU A 80 25.47 15.69 0.20
CA LEU A 80 24.84 14.90 1.27
C LEU A 80 23.94 13.79 0.72
N LEU A 81 23.18 14.07 -0.34
CA LEU A 81 22.30 13.08 -0.97
C LEU A 81 23.08 11.94 -1.63
N LYS A 82 24.27 12.20 -2.18
CA LYS A 82 25.14 11.19 -2.79
C LYS A 82 25.90 10.36 -1.75
N THR A 83 26.45 11.00 -0.72
CA THR A 83 27.41 10.35 0.19
C THR A 83 26.73 9.72 1.40
N GLU A 84 25.84 10.46 2.06
CA GLU A 84 25.20 10.03 3.30
C GLU A 84 23.91 9.26 3.00
N ALA A 85 22.97 9.89 2.29
CA ALA A 85 21.66 9.30 2.05
C ALA A 85 21.68 8.21 0.95
N LYS A 86 22.61 8.30 -0.01
CA LYS A 86 22.77 7.36 -1.15
C LYS A 86 21.47 7.13 -1.93
N VAL A 87 20.71 8.19 -2.14
CA VAL A 87 19.41 8.16 -2.84
C VAL A 87 19.50 8.68 -4.28
N ILE A 88 20.63 9.28 -4.65
CA ILE A 88 20.97 9.76 -6.00
C ILE A 88 22.42 9.44 -6.36
#